data_AF-A0A9D5Q0W9-F1
#
_entry.id   AF-A0A9D5Q0W9-F1
#
_cell.length_a   1.000
_cell.length_b   1.000
_cell.length_c   1.000
_cell.angle_alpha   90.00
_cell.angle_beta   90.00
_cell.angle_gamma   90.00
#
_symmetry.space_group_name_H-M   'P 1'
#
loop_
_entity.id
_entity.type
_entity.pdbx_description
1 polymer ?
#
loop_
_entity_poly.entity_id
_entity_poly.type
_entity_poly.pdbx_seq_one_letter_code
_entity_poly.pdbx_strand_id
1 'polypeptide(L)'
;VYTGVSPECFRTQRDDEIQLTNGPAYESHVASISLAKRFDGIFTPGGSTSVRFGYAFTDSGNFHNTDSTTATSSYDGSAAFDRQNPAVSTSNFETRHNFTSSVYFEEEFLEDFATSLGIFFRAREGRPYSLTFDGGGVFSDGSSGDDNALLYVPGGMDDPNLSPMSDVMA
;
A
#
# COMPACT_ATOMS: atom_id res chain seq x y z
N VAL A 1 -36.45 -1.69 1.25
CA VAL A 1 -37.34 -0.51 1.13
C VAL A 1 -37.72 -0.08 2.53
N TYR A 2 -37.32 1.13 2.95
CA TYR A 2 -37.62 1.64 4.30
C TYR A 2 -39.12 1.96 4.44
N THR A 3 -39.72 1.62 5.58
CA THR A 3 -41.14 1.89 5.90
C THR A 3 -41.25 2.84 7.08
N GLY A 4 -42.26 3.73 7.10
CA GLY A 4 -42.49 4.66 8.21
C GLY A 4 -41.70 5.98 8.15
N VAL A 5 -41.24 6.37 6.95
CA VAL A 5 -40.56 7.65 6.71
C VAL A 5 -41.58 8.80 6.56
N SER A 6 -41.35 9.91 7.28
CA SER A 6 -42.13 11.16 7.17
C SER A 6 -41.30 12.26 6.48
N PRO A 7 -41.92 13.36 6.02
CA PRO A 7 -41.17 14.50 5.44
C PRO A 7 -40.08 15.07 6.36
N GLU A 8 -40.26 15.01 7.67
CA GLU A 8 -39.33 15.45 8.70
C GLU A 8 -38.08 14.56 8.75
N CYS A 9 -38.18 13.28 8.40
CA CYS A 9 -37.02 12.38 8.27
C CYS A 9 -36.04 12.85 7.19
N PHE A 10 -36.51 13.62 6.20
CA PHE A 10 -35.70 14.16 5.10
C PHE A 10 -35.32 15.64 5.30
N ARG A 11 -35.75 16.27 6.40
CA ARG A 11 -35.36 17.64 6.77
C ARG A 11 -34.09 17.69 7.61
N THR A 12 -33.51 16.54 7.94
CA THR A 12 -32.24 16.48 8.66
C THR A 12 -31.10 16.83 7.70
N GLN A 13 -30.18 17.72 8.10
CA GLN A 13 -28.91 17.95 7.39
C GLN A 13 -27.90 16.80 7.65
N ARG A 14 -28.40 15.57 7.78
CA ARG A 14 -27.59 14.36 7.94
C ARG A 14 -27.43 13.75 6.57
N ASP A 15 -26.26 13.95 5.98
CA ASP A 15 -25.92 13.37 4.68
C ASP A 15 -25.11 12.07 4.85
N ASP A 16 -24.22 12.01 5.85
CA ASP A 16 -23.41 10.82 6.10
C ASP A 16 -23.85 10.04 7.34
N GLU A 17 -24.13 8.75 7.15
CA GLU A 17 -24.27 7.76 8.22
C GLU A 17 -23.34 6.60 7.95
N ILE A 18 -22.30 6.45 8.78
CA ILE A 18 -21.39 5.31 8.70
C ILE A 18 -21.81 4.24 9.70
N GLN A 19 -22.31 3.12 9.18
CA GLN A 19 -22.59 1.93 9.99
C GLN A 19 -21.38 1.00 9.99
N LEU A 20 -20.77 0.81 11.16
CA LEU A 20 -19.65 -0.14 11.32
C LEU A 20 -20.18 -1.56 11.41
N THR A 21 -19.66 -2.44 10.54
CA THR A 21 -20.00 -3.86 10.51
C THR A 21 -18.74 -4.71 10.31
N ASN A 22 -18.86 -6.03 10.50
CA ASN A 22 -17.77 -6.95 10.18
C ASN A 22 -17.64 -7.10 8.67
N GLY A 23 -16.41 -6.97 8.16
CA GLY A 23 -16.12 -7.19 6.75
C GLY A 23 -15.84 -8.65 6.38
N PRO A 24 -15.50 -8.89 5.10
CA PRO A 24 -15.05 -10.20 4.63
C PRO A 24 -13.73 -10.61 5.30
N ALA A 25 -13.47 -11.93 5.35
CA ALA A 25 -12.18 -12.45 5.77
C ALA A 25 -11.10 -12.15 4.71
N TYR A 26 -9.87 -11.91 5.16
CA TYR A 26 -8.68 -11.75 4.33
C TYR A 26 -7.48 -12.38 5.02
N GLU A 27 -6.42 -12.65 4.25
CA GLU A 27 -5.22 -13.32 4.73
C GLU A 27 -3.99 -12.41 4.68
N SER A 28 -2.98 -12.76 5.47
CA SER A 28 -1.68 -12.12 5.44
C SER A 28 -0.59 -13.17 5.66
N HIS A 29 0.27 -13.33 4.67
CA HIS A 29 1.39 -14.26 4.64
C HIS A 29 2.69 -13.45 4.64
N VAL A 30 3.55 -13.71 5.63
CA VAL A 30 4.82 -13.00 5.77
C VAL A 30 5.94 -14.03 5.92
N ALA A 31 7.01 -13.86 5.16
CA ALA A 31 8.19 -14.69 5.24
C ALA A 31 9.45 -13.82 5.20
N SER A 32 10.50 -14.22 5.91
CA SER A 32 11.77 -13.51 5.89
C SER A 32 12.95 -14.46 5.99
N ILE A 33 14.04 -14.10 5.32
CA ILE A 33 15.31 -14.80 5.39
C ILE A 33 16.39 -13.77 5.68
N SER A 34 17.29 -14.10 6.60
CA SER A 34 18.48 -13.31 6.87
C SER A 34 19.73 -14.19 6.90
N LEU A 35 20.80 -13.66 6.32
CA LEU A 35 22.11 -14.29 6.27
C LEU A 35 23.12 -13.30 6.81
N ALA A 36 23.99 -13.76 7.71
CA ALA A 36 25.07 -12.95 8.24
C ALA A 36 26.34 -13.79 8.26
N LYS A 37 27.43 -13.22 7.78
CA LYS A 37 28.74 -13.84 7.86
C LYS A 37 29.80 -12.79 8.14
N ARG A 38 30.65 -13.09 9.10
CA ARG A 38 31.87 -12.36 9.35
C ARG A 38 33.04 -13.19 8.85
N PHE A 39 34.00 -12.50 8.28
CA PHE A 39 35.27 -13.05 7.89
C PHE A 39 36.36 -12.22 8.54
N ASP A 40 37.34 -12.88 9.12
CA ASP A 40 38.52 -12.24 9.70
C ASP A 40 39.71 -12.54 8.78
N GLY A 41 40.57 -11.57 8.55
CA GLY A 41 41.82 -11.78 7.82
C GLY A 41 41.72 -11.90 6.30
N ILE A 42 40.61 -11.48 5.66
CA ILE A 42 40.45 -11.64 4.20
C ILE A 42 41.36 -10.70 3.41
N PHE A 43 41.47 -9.43 3.80
CA PHE A 43 42.29 -8.44 3.10
C PHE A 43 43.57 -8.11 3.86
N THR A 44 43.51 -7.98 5.19
CA THR A 44 44.67 -7.75 6.06
C THR A 44 44.63 -8.69 7.28
N PRO A 45 45.77 -9.14 7.84
CA PRO A 45 45.80 -10.11 8.95
C PRO A 45 45.03 -9.69 10.21
N GLY A 46 44.96 -8.38 10.49
CA GLY A 46 44.19 -7.81 11.61
C GLY A 46 42.77 -7.36 11.24
N GLY A 47 42.42 -7.42 9.96
CA GLY A 47 41.17 -6.88 9.46
C GLY A 47 39.99 -7.83 9.51
N SER A 48 38.81 -7.29 9.21
CA SER A 48 37.57 -8.03 9.18
C SER A 48 36.54 -7.46 8.22
N THR A 49 35.77 -8.36 7.63
CA THR A 49 34.66 -8.04 6.74
C THR A 49 33.40 -8.74 7.21
N SER A 50 32.36 -7.97 7.50
CA SER A 50 31.05 -8.47 7.93
C SER A 50 30.03 -8.19 6.83
N VAL A 51 29.38 -9.23 6.32
CA VAL A 51 28.35 -9.16 5.30
C VAL A 51 27.03 -9.60 5.91
N ARG A 52 25.97 -8.82 5.68
CA ARG A 52 24.59 -9.18 6.02
C ARG A 52 23.71 -9.04 4.79
N PHE A 53 22.79 -9.97 4.63
CA PHE A 53 21.75 -9.94 3.63
C PHE A 53 20.41 -10.26 4.29
N GLY A 54 19.37 -9.56 3.90
CA GLY A 54 18.01 -9.77 4.35
C GLY A 54 17.05 -9.70 3.19
N TYR A 55 16.03 -10.55 3.23
CA TYR A 55 14.89 -10.51 2.34
C TYR A 55 13.62 -10.70 3.15
N ALA A 56 12.62 -9.86 2.92
CA ALA A 56 11.28 -10.00 3.46
C ALA A 56 10.26 -10.03 2.32
N PHE A 57 9.32 -10.96 2.45
CA PHE A 57 8.14 -11.12 1.60
C PHE A 57 6.89 -10.87 2.43
N THR A 58 5.97 -10.08 1.90
CA THR A 58 4.66 -9.82 2.49
C THR A 58 3.59 -9.92 1.40
N ASP A 59 2.62 -10.78 1.58
CA ASP A 59 1.41 -10.83 0.76
C ASP A 59 0.21 -10.73 1.69
N SER A 60 -0.49 -9.60 1.62
CA SER A 60 -1.46 -9.17 2.61
C SER A 60 -2.66 -8.53 1.93
N GLY A 61 -3.84 -9.06 2.24
CA GLY A 61 -5.10 -8.51 1.80
C GLY A 61 -5.66 -7.48 2.77
N ASN A 62 -6.49 -6.58 2.26
CA ASN A 62 -7.39 -5.72 3.01
C ASN A 62 -8.57 -5.30 2.11
N PHE A 63 -9.71 -4.97 2.70
CA PHE A 63 -10.89 -4.47 1.99
C PHE A 63 -11.13 -2.97 2.23
N HIS A 64 -10.54 -2.37 3.27
CA HIS A 64 -10.68 -0.93 3.56
C HIS A 64 -9.38 -0.29 4.04
N ASN A 65 -8.98 0.81 3.43
CA ASN A 65 -7.81 1.57 3.86
C ASN A 65 -8.08 2.23 5.23
N THR A 66 -7.21 1.96 6.19
CA THR A 66 -7.35 2.45 7.57
C THR A 66 -6.28 3.51 7.87
N ASP A 67 -6.23 4.55 7.06
CA ASP A 67 -5.16 5.56 7.11
C ASP A 67 -5.54 6.80 7.94
N SER A 68 -6.75 6.83 8.49
CA SER A 68 -7.33 8.02 9.14
C SER A 68 -7.96 7.73 10.51
N THR A 69 -8.35 8.80 11.21
CA THR A 69 -8.83 8.79 12.60
C THR A 69 -10.35 8.82 12.75
N THR A 70 -11.11 8.99 11.67
CA THR A 70 -12.59 8.96 11.67
C THR A 70 -13.11 7.95 10.64
N ALA A 71 -14.25 7.31 10.94
CA ALA A 71 -14.83 6.28 10.08
C ALA A 71 -15.17 6.81 8.67
N THR A 72 -15.69 8.03 8.57
CA THR A 72 -15.99 8.70 7.29
C THR A 72 -14.73 8.86 6.44
N SER A 73 -13.65 9.40 7.01
CA SER A 73 -12.41 9.61 6.23
C SER A 73 -11.70 8.30 5.85
N SER A 74 -11.88 7.20 6.59
CA SER A 74 -11.43 5.88 6.14
C SER A 74 -12.27 5.33 4.99
N TYR A 75 -13.58 5.61 4.99
CA TYR A 75 -14.47 5.30 3.87
C TYR A 75 -14.09 6.12 2.62
N ASP A 76 -13.81 7.41 2.78
CA ASP A 76 -13.34 8.28 1.70
C ASP A 76 -11.94 7.88 1.20
N GLY A 77 -11.02 7.47 2.07
CA GLY A 77 -9.68 7.03 1.66
C GLY A 77 -9.61 5.62 1.02
N SER A 78 -10.74 4.92 0.90
CA SER A 78 -10.79 3.53 0.42
C SER A 78 -11.25 3.45 -1.04
N ALA A 79 -10.29 3.44 -1.97
CA ALA A 79 -10.58 3.27 -3.38
C ALA A 79 -11.23 1.91 -3.67
N ALA A 80 -12.45 1.92 -4.21
CA ALA A 80 -13.22 0.71 -4.50
C ALA A 80 -14.21 0.93 -5.64
N PHE A 81 -14.53 -0.14 -6.37
CA PHE A 81 -15.58 -0.11 -7.39
C PHE A 81 -16.97 -0.04 -6.73
N ASP A 82 -17.23 -0.94 -5.78
CA ASP A 82 -18.38 -0.88 -4.88
C ASP A 82 -17.90 -0.44 -3.50
N ARG A 83 -18.11 0.83 -3.16
CA ARG A 83 -17.67 1.42 -1.89
C ARG A 83 -18.48 0.94 -0.69
N GLN A 84 -19.69 0.41 -0.92
CA GLN A 84 -20.55 -0.13 0.13
C GLN A 84 -20.21 -1.59 0.46
N ASN A 85 -19.59 -2.30 -0.48
CA ASN A 85 -19.07 -3.65 -0.29
C ASN A 85 -17.73 -3.86 -1.02
N PRO A 86 -16.63 -3.23 -0.54
CA PRO A 86 -15.34 -3.35 -1.20
C PRO A 86 -14.83 -4.78 -1.23
N ALA A 87 -14.29 -5.19 -2.37
CA ALA A 87 -13.61 -6.46 -2.49
C ALA A 87 -12.27 -6.44 -1.71
N VAL A 88 -11.84 -7.61 -1.23
CA VAL A 88 -10.49 -7.78 -0.70
C VAL A 88 -9.49 -7.54 -1.84
N SER A 89 -8.53 -6.67 -1.59
CA SER A 89 -7.44 -6.30 -2.50
C SER A 89 -6.11 -6.27 -1.75
N THR A 90 -5.02 -6.02 -2.47
CA THR A 90 -3.69 -5.86 -1.84
C THR A 90 -3.71 -4.72 -0.83
N SER A 91 -3.20 -4.96 0.37
CA SER A 91 -3.12 -3.95 1.42
C SER A 91 -2.31 -2.74 0.97
N ASN A 92 -2.81 -1.54 1.23
CA ASN A 92 -2.10 -0.27 1.05
C ASN A 92 -0.81 -0.16 1.88
N PHE A 93 -0.64 -1.00 2.90
CA PHE A 93 0.58 -1.10 3.70
C PHE A 93 1.56 -2.17 3.22
N GLU A 94 1.21 -2.95 2.20
CA GLU A 94 2.07 -4.00 1.68
C GLU A 94 3.36 -3.41 1.11
N THR A 95 4.47 -4.08 1.43
CA THR A 95 5.72 -3.96 0.69
C THR A 95 6.14 -5.38 0.36
N ARG A 96 5.75 -5.84 -0.83
CA ARG A 96 5.75 -7.26 -1.15
C ARG A 96 7.13 -7.87 -1.23
N HIS A 97 8.08 -7.19 -1.85
CA HIS A 97 9.49 -7.57 -1.81
C HIS A 97 10.34 -6.48 -1.13
N ASN A 98 11.14 -6.85 -0.13
CA ASN A 98 12.08 -5.93 0.51
C ASN A 98 13.44 -6.62 0.73
N PHE A 99 14.44 -6.18 -0.02
CA PHE A 99 15.82 -6.62 0.05
C PHE A 99 16.66 -5.62 0.82
N THR A 100 17.46 -6.11 1.75
CA THR A 100 18.45 -5.32 2.48
C THR A 100 19.80 -6.01 2.42
N SER A 101 20.87 -5.24 2.32
CA SER A 101 22.22 -5.76 2.49
C SER A 101 23.11 -4.73 3.15
N SER A 102 24.09 -5.21 3.89
CA SER A 102 25.15 -4.37 4.41
C SER A 102 26.48 -5.08 4.37
N VAL A 103 27.53 -4.30 4.14
CA VAL A 103 28.91 -4.73 4.22
C VAL A 103 29.63 -3.74 5.12
N TYR A 104 30.32 -4.26 6.11
CA TYR A 104 31.20 -3.48 6.96
C TYR A 104 32.59 -4.08 6.88
N PHE A 105 33.57 -3.29 6.45
CA PHE A 105 34.97 -3.69 6.48
C PHE A 105 35.74 -2.81 7.46
N GLU A 106 36.71 -3.41 8.12
CA GLU A 106 37.74 -2.74 8.91
C GLU A 106 39.06 -3.43 8.58
N GLU A 107 40.03 -2.73 8.01
CA GLU A 107 41.27 -3.30 7.52
C GLU A 107 42.46 -2.41 7.88
N GLU A 108 43.61 -3.02 8.15
CA GLU A 108 44.84 -2.35 8.56
C GLU A 108 45.87 -2.44 7.43
N PHE A 109 45.73 -1.56 6.44
CA PHE A 109 46.64 -1.53 5.28
C PHE A 109 48.02 -0.95 5.61
N LEU A 110 48.09 -0.16 6.69
CA LEU A 110 49.28 0.44 7.26
C LEU A 110 49.30 0.08 8.73
N GLU A 111 50.46 -0.36 9.23
CA GLU A 111 50.65 -0.75 10.63
C GLU A 111 50.19 0.38 11.57
N ASP A 112 49.38 0.02 12.56
CA ASP A 112 48.71 0.88 13.54
C ASP A 112 47.64 1.84 12.97
N PHE A 113 47.21 1.68 11.71
CA PHE A 113 46.17 2.52 11.08
C PHE A 113 45.00 1.69 10.51
N ALA A 114 44.04 1.38 11.37
CA ALA A 114 42.78 0.75 10.96
C ALA A 114 41.90 1.70 10.13
N THR A 115 41.46 1.24 8.97
CA THR A 115 40.54 1.93 8.05
C THR A 115 39.23 1.17 7.99
N SER A 116 38.10 1.84 8.23
CA SER A 116 36.77 1.23 8.15
C SER A 116 35.87 1.86 7.09
N LEU A 117 34.97 1.05 6.53
CA LEU A 117 33.90 1.48 5.64
C LEU A 117 32.64 0.65 5.88
N GLY A 118 31.50 1.33 5.95
CA GLY A 118 30.18 0.72 5.94
C GLY A 118 29.42 1.05 4.66
N ILE A 119 28.87 0.03 4.01
CA ILE A 119 27.97 0.15 2.87
C ILE A 119 26.64 -0.47 3.27
N PHE A 120 25.55 0.25 3.00
CA PHE A 120 24.18 -0.22 3.18
C PHE A 120 23.40 -0.06 1.88
N PHE A 121 22.64 -1.09 1.53
CA PHE A 121 21.78 -1.09 0.35
C PHE A 121 20.39 -1.62 0.72
N ARG A 122 19.37 -0.98 0.13
CA ARG A 122 17.98 -1.41 0.25
C ARG A 122 17.28 -1.24 -1.09
N ALA A 123 16.59 -2.28 -1.53
CA ALA A 123 15.66 -2.25 -2.64
C ALA A 123 14.33 -2.81 -2.17
N ARG A 124 13.23 -2.10 -2.40
CA ARG A 124 11.89 -2.57 -2.08
C ARG A 124 10.93 -2.32 -3.22
N GLU A 125 9.92 -3.16 -3.31
CA GLU A 125 8.76 -2.91 -4.15
C GLU A 125 8.04 -1.62 -3.70
N GLY A 126 7.41 -0.96 -4.66
CA GLY A 126 6.55 0.19 -4.38
C GLY A 126 5.37 -0.20 -3.50
N ARG A 127 4.76 0.80 -2.86
CA ARG A 127 3.49 0.57 -2.18
C ARG A 127 2.39 0.41 -3.22
N PRO A 128 1.42 -0.50 -3.03
CA PRO A 128 0.24 -0.57 -3.86
C PRO A 128 -0.48 0.78 -3.89
N TYR A 129 -0.97 1.15 -5.06
CA TYR A 129 -1.79 2.35 -5.24
C TYR A 129 -2.84 2.09 -6.32
N SER A 130 -3.91 2.87 -6.28
CA SER A 130 -4.91 2.94 -7.33
C SER A 130 -5.04 4.39 -7.81
N LEU A 131 -5.51 4.56 -9.04
CA LEU A 131 -5.89 5.88 -9.55
C LEU A 131 -7.37 6.08 -9.30
N THR A 132 -7.72 7.25 -8.77
CA THR A 132 -9.09 7.65 -8.50
C THR A 132 -9.38 9.01 -9.14
N PHE A 133 -10.66 9.31 -9.31
CA PHE A 133 -11.07 10.67 -9.65
C PHE A 133 -10.87 11.58 -8.43
N ASP A 134 -10.37 12.79 -8.68
CA ASP A 134 -10.15 13.82 -7.66
C ASP A 134 -11.48 14.49 -7.28
N GLY A 135 -11.69 14.68 -5.98
CA GLY A 135 -12.88 15.29 -5.40
C GLY A 135 -14.04 14.32 -5.11
N GLY A 136 -15.20 14.90 -4.80
CA GLY A 136 -16.40 14.19 -4.36
C GLY A 136 -17.50 14.07 -5.41
N GLY A 137 -18.51 13.23 -5.13
CA GLY A 137 -19.70 13.09 -5.96
C GLY A 137 -19.52 12.27 -7.23
N VAL A 138 -18.34 11.71 -7.47
CA VAL A 138 -18.07 10.86 -8.63
C VAL A 138 -18.74 9.51 -8.42
N PHE A 139 -19.83 9.27 -9.16
CA PHE A 139 -20.70 8.10 -8.99
C PHE A 139 -21.26 7.94 -7.56
N SER A 140 -21.33 9.04 -6.79
CA SER A 140 -21.78 9.11 -5.39
C SER A 140 -22.75 10.27 -5.19
N ASP A 141 -23.31 10.43 -3.99
CA ASP A 141 -23.87 11.72 -3.60
C ASP A 141 -22.76 12.76 -3.41
N GLY A 142 -23.12 14.05 -3.38
CA GLY A 142 -22.15 15.14 -3.28
C GLY A 142 -21.57 15.37 -1.88
N SER A 143 -21.95 14.56 -0.89
CA SER A 143 -21.56 14.73 0.51
C SER A 143 -20.65 13.61 1.03
N SER A 144 -20.62 12.45 0.34
CA SER A 144 -19.86 11.26 0.72
C SER A 144 -19.02 10.71 -0.43
N GLY A 145 -17.84 10.19 -0.09
CA GLY A 145 -16.93 9.57 -1.05
C GLY A 145 -16.17 10.61 -1.86
N ASP A 146 -15.10 11.11 -1.23
CA ASP A 146 -14.06 11.89 -1.88
C ASP A 146 -12.90 10.96 -2.27
N ASP A 147 -12.32 11.14 -3.45
CA ASP A 147 -11.08 10.48 -3.90
C ASP A 147 -11.07 8.94 -3.88
N ASN A 148 -12.24 8.28 -3.83
CA ASN A 148 -12.37 6.81 -3.79
C ASN A 148 -13.02 6.16 -5.02
N ALA A 149 -13.49 6.95 -5.98
CA ALA A 149 -14.01 6.41 -7.23
C ALA A 149 -12.85 5.95 -8.12
N LEU A 150 -12.72 4.64 -8.33
CA LEU A 150 -11.64 4.06 -9.15
C LEU A 150 -11.71 4.56 -10.61
N LEU A 151 -10.58 5.02 -11.13
CA LEU A 151 -10.41 5.29 -12.55
C LEU A 151 -10.23 3.97 -13.30
N TYR A 152 -11.10 3.73 -14.27
CA TYR A 152 -10.91 2.64 -15.21
C TYR A 152 -9.74 2.96 -16.15
N VAL A 153 -8.69 2.14 -16.15
CA VAL A 153 -7.56 2.24 -17.09
C VAL A 153 -7.68 1.13 -18.11
N PRO A 154 -7.96 1.45 -19.39
CA PRO A 154 -8.11 0.43 -20.43
C PRO A 154 -6.81 -0.35 -20.66
N GLY A 155 -6.94 -1.65 -20.93
CA GLY A 155 -5.80 -2.52 -21.22
C GLY A 155 -5.18 -2.32 -22.61
N GLY A 156 -5.86 -1.61 -23.50
CA GLY A 156 -5.43 -1.36 -24.87
C GLY A 156 -6.57 -0.80 -25.74
N MET A 157 -6.31 -0.66 -27.05
CA MET A 157 -7.31 -0.13 -27.99
C MET A 157 -8.49 -1.08 -28.23
N ASP A 158 -8.26 -2.39 -28.07
CA ASP A 158 -9.27 -3.44 -28.26
C ASP A 158 -9.97 -3.83 -26.95
N ASP A 159 -9.93 -2.96 -25.93
CA ASP A 159 -10.57 -3.21 -24.65
C ASP A 159 -12.10 -3.31 -24.82
N PRO A 160 -12.74 -4.43 -24.45
CA PRO A 160 -14.17 -4.65 -24.67
C PRO A 160 -15.07 -3.72 -23.86
N ASN A 161 -14.53 -3.05 -22.83
CA ASN A 161 -15.26 -2.06 -22.03
C ASN A 161 -15.24 -0.67 -22.68
N LEU A 162 -14.51 -0.48 -23.79
CA LEU A 162 -14.53 0.75 -24.58
C LEU A 162 -15.45 0.61 -25.78
N SER A 163 -16.36 1.56 -25.92
CA SER A 163 -17.10 1.74 -27.17
C SER A 163 -16.32 2.70 -28.08
N PRO A 164 -16.37 2.55 -29.41
CA PRO A 164 -15.93 3.59 -30.33
C PRO A 164 -16.61 4.96 -30.12
N MET A 165 -17.71 4.99 -29.35
CA MET A 165 -18.45 6.21 -28.98
C MET A 165 -18.13 6.72 -27.57
N SER A 166 -17.26 6.04 -26.80
CA SER A 166 -16.86 6.50 -25.47
C SER A 166 -16.06 7.80 -25.61
N ASP A 167 -16.58 8.89 -25.06
CA ASP A 167 -15.87 10.18 -24.95
C ASP A 167 -15.18 10.25 -23.59
N VAL A 168 -13.88 10.52 -23.60
CA VAL A 168 -13.05 10.67 -22.39
C VAL A 168 -13.09 12.08 -21.80
N MET A 169 -13.85 13.00 -22.42
CA MET A 169 -13.87 14.44 -22.12
C MET A 169 -15.16 14.93 -21.42
N ALA A 170 -16.03 14.04 -20.93
CA ALA A 170 -17.30 14.41 -20.31
C ALA A 170 -17.19 14.73 -18.82
#